data_AF-A0A1Z1WRN8-F1
#
_entry.id   AF-A0A1Z1WRN8-F1
#
_cell.length_a   1.000
_cell.length_b   1.000
_cell.length_c   1.000
_cell.angle_alpha   90.00
_cell.angle_beta   90.00
_cell.angle_gamma   90.00
#
_symmetry.space_group_name_H-M   'P 1'
#
loop_
_entity.id
_entity.type
_entity.pdbx_description
1 polymer ?
#
loop_
_entity_poly.entity_id
_entity_poly.type
_entity_poly.pdbx_seq_one_letter_code
_entity_poly.pdbx_strand_id
1 'polypeptide(L)'
;MSARHLSRLFRAETGMTPGRYVESVRLEAARALLEAGPDTVEEVARRAGFGSSESLRRVFQQHLGVAPTAYRARFRTTRDGARTEVPPERGATA
;
A
#
# COMPACT_ATOMS: atom_id res chain seq x y z
N MET A 1 -24.06 11.93 -19.77
CA MET A 1 -23.19 10.74 -19.98
C MET A 1 -23.64 9.63 -19.04
N SER A 2 -24.01 8.45 -19.55
CA SER A 2 -24.53 7.34 -18.74
C SER A 2 -23.40 6.48 -18.17
N ALA A 3 -23.56 5.93 -16.95
CA ALA A 3 -22.60 5.03 -16.31
C ALA A 3 -22.24 3.80 -17.16
N ARG A 4 -23.19 3.33 -17.99
CA ARG A 4 -22.97 2.22 -18.93
C ARG A 4 -22.09 2.62 -20.12
N HIS A 5 -22.22 3.88 -20.58
CA HIS A 5 -21.38 4.42 -21.65
C HIS A 5 -19.95 4.63 -21.14
N LEU A 6 -19.79 5.20 -19.93
CA LEU A 6 -18.48 5.34 -19.27
C LEU A 6 -17.79 3.98 -19.09
N SER A 7 -18.51 2.97 -18.61
CA SER A 7 -17.94 1.63 -18.40
C SER A 7 -17.45 0.97 -19.69
N ARG A 8 -18.16 1.19 -20.81
CA ARG A 8 -17.77 0.67 -22.13
C ARG A 8 -16.53 1.36 -22.68
N LEU A 9 -16.49 2.69 -22.62
CA LEU A 9 -15.32 3.47 -23.07
C LEU A 9 -14.10 3.18 -22.20
N PHE A 10 -14.27 3.12 -20.88
CA PHE A 10 -13.18 2.81 -19.95
C PHE A 10 -12.58 1.43 -20.24
N ARG A 11 -13.43 0.42 -20.45
CA ARG A 11 -12.98 -0.92 -20.81
C ARG A 11 -12.34 -0.98 -22.19
N ALA A 12 -12.84 -0.21 -23.16
CA ALA A 12 -12.25 -0.14 -24.49
C ALA A 12 -10.83 0.45 -24.44
N GLU A 13 -10.60 1.42 -23.55
CA GLU A 13 -9.30 2.11 -23.43
C GLU A 13 -8.29 1.39 -22.52
N THR A 14 -8.73 0.85 -21.38
CA THR A 14 -7.84 0.22 -20.38
C THR A 14 -7.87 -1.31 -20.38
N GLY A 15 -8.78 -1.93 -21.13
CA GLY A 15 -9.00 -3.38 -21.12
C GLY A 15 -9.63 -3.93 -19.82
N MET A 16 -9.82 -3.10 -18.79
CA MET A 16 -10.33 -3.48 -17.46
C MET A 16 -11.65 -2.80 -17.13
N THR A 17 -12.40 -3.35 -16.18
CA THR A 17 -13.61 -2.68 -15.68
C THR A 17 -13.22 -1.52 -14.75
N PRO A 18 -14.01 -0.43 -14.71
CA PRO A 18 -13.76 0.69 -13.80
C PRO A 18 -13.59 0.26 -12.34
N GLY A 19 -14.36 -0.72 -11.88
CA GLY A 19 -14.26 -1.24 -10.51
C GLY A 19 -12.90 -1.88 -10.21
N ARG A 20 -12.34 -2.66 -11.14
CA ARG A 20 -11.00 -3.24 -10.97
C ARG A 20 -9.90 -2.19 -11.01
N TYR A 21 -10.07 -1.18 -11.86
CA TYR A 21 -9.11 -0.07 -11.90
C TYR A 21 -9.13 0.74 -10.60
N VAL A 22 -10.31 1.06 -10.08
CA VAL A 22 -10.42 1.73 -8.78
C VAL A 22 -9.79 0.88 -7.68
N GLU A 23 -10.02 -0.43 -7.68
CA GLU A 23 -9.40 -1.34 -6.72
C GLU A 23 -7.86 -1.35 -6.81
N SER A 24 -7.28 -1.36 -8.02
CA SER A 24 -5.82 -1.30 -8.18
C SER A 24 -5.25 0.05 -7.72
N VAL A 25 -5.89 1.16 -8.08
CA VAL A 25 -5.47 2.50 -7.62
C VAL A 25 -5.53 2.61 -6.09
N ARG A 26 -6.59 2.09 -5.46
CA ARG A 26 -6.71 2.06 -4.00
C ARG A 26 -5.65 1.17 -3.36
N LEU A 27 -5.31 0.04 -3.97
CA LEU A 27 -4.26 -0.85 -3.51
C LEU A 27 -2.89 -0.15 -3.52
N GLU A 28 -2.55 0.55 -4.60
CA GLU A 28 -1.30 1.32 -4.68
C GLU A 28 -1.25 2.43 -3.64
N ALA A 29 -2.35 3.16 -3.43
CA ALA A 29 -2.43 4.18 -2.37
C ALA A 29 -2.21 3.56 -0.96
N ALA A 30 -2.79 2.39 -0.70
CA ALA A 30 -2.59 1.69 0.56
C ALA A 30 -1.13 1.23 0.76
N ARG A 31 -0.44 0.77 -0.29
CA ARG A 31 1.00 0.45 -0.22
C ARG A 31 1.82 1.68 0.15
N ALA A 32 1.63 2.78 -0.56
CA ALA A 32 2.34 4.03 -0.31
C ALA A 32 2.15 4.51 1.14
N LEU A 33 0.93 4.39 1.70
CA LEU A 33 0.65 4.74 3.09
C LEU A 33 1.35 3.81 4.11
N LEU A 34 1.33 2.49 3.86
CA LEU A 34 2.02 1.51 4.69
C LEU A 34 3.54 1.69 4.68
N GLU A 35 4.07 2.18 3.56
CA GLU A 35 5.48 2.48 3.39
C GLU A 35 5.86 3.83 3.99
N ALA A 36 5.01 4.85 3.90
CA ALA A 36 5.34 6.21 4.32
C ALA A 36 5.27 6.42 5.85
N GLY A 37 4.36 5.72 6.55
CA GLY A 37 3.96 6.16 7.89
C GLY A 37 3.74 5.06 8.93
N PRO A 38 3.56 5.47 10.20
CA PRO A 38 3.25 4.57 11.30
C PRO A 38 1.78 4.17 11.37
N ASP A 39 0.94 4.67 10.46
CA ASP A 39 -0.52 4.50 10.41
C ASP A 39 -0.94 3.05 10.65
N THR A 40 -2.03 2.89 11.41
CA THR A 40 -2.61 1.57 11.65
C THR A 40 -3.26 1.05 10.36
N VAL A 41 -3.44 -0.26 10.26
CA VAL A 41 -4.11 -0.87 9.08
C VAL A 41 -5.54 -0.34 8.90
N GLU A 42 -6.22 -0.01 10.00
CA GLU A 42 -7.55 0.62 9.98
C GLU A 42 -7.49 2.02 9.35
N GLU A 43 -6.52 2.83 9.75
CA GLU A 43 -6.33 4.18 9.21
C GLU A 43 -5.99 4.13 7.72
N VAL A 44 -5.06 3.25 7.34
CA VAL A 44 -4.71 3.02 5.93
C VAL A 44 -5.93 2.62 5.12
N ALA A 45 -6.78 1.73 5.63
CA ALA A 45 -7.97 1.28 4.93
C ALA A 45 -8.97 2.41 4.70
N ARG A 46 -9.19 3.29 5.70
CA ARG A 46 -10.06 4.47 5.53
C ARG A 46 -9.46 5.45 4.52
N ARG A 47 -8.17 5.77 4.63
CA ARG A 47 -7.48 6.72 3.74
C ARG A 47 -7.40 6.22 2.29
N ALA A 48 -7.24 4.91 2.09
CA ALA A 48 -7.22 4.29 0.77
C ALA A 48 -8.62 3.97 0.22
N GLY A 49 -9.70 4.21 0.97
CA GLY A 49 -11.08 4.07 0.49
C GLY A 49 -11.65 2.65 0.50
N PHE A 50 -11.14 1.75 1.34
CA PHE A 50 -11.64 0.37 1.52
C PHE A 50 -12.76 0.24 2.57
N GLY A 51 -13.02 1.28 3.36
CA GLY A 51 -14.09 1.31 4.35
C GLY A 51 -13.80 0.54 5.65
N SER A 52 -13.07 -0.58 5.59
CA SER A 52 -12.62 -1.35 6.75
C SER A 52 -11.27 -2.01 6.53
N SER A 53 -10.55 -2.32 7.61
CA SER A 53 -9.30 -3.08 7.55
C SER A 53 -9.47 -4.49 6.97
N GLU A 54 -10.63 -5.12 7.14
CA GLU A 54 -10.94 -6.44 6.56
C GLU A 54 -11.02 -6.39 5.03
N SER A 55 -11.65 -5.36 4.48
CA SER A 55 -11.74 -5.13 3.04
C SER A 55 -10.36 -4.91 2.43
N LEU A 56 -9.54 -4.09 3.10
CA LEU A 56 -8.14 -3.88 2.70
C LEU A 56 -7.35 -5.20 2.74
N ARG A 57 -7.47 -5.99 3.82
CA ARG A 57 -6.81 -7.30 3.95
C ARG A 57 -7.20 -8.26 2.83
N ARG A 58 -8.48 -8.34 2.48
CA ARG A 58 -8.97 -9.21 1.42
C ARG A 58 -8.37 -8.85 0.07
N VAL A 59 -8.34 -7.56 -0.27
CA VAL A 59 -7.77 -7.08 -1.53
C VAL A 59 -6.25 -7.28 -1.56
N PHE A 60 -5.55 -6.98 -0.46
CA PHE A 60 -4.11 -7.28 -0.33
C PHE A 60 -3.81 -8.77 -0.54
N GLN A 61 -4.58 -9.65 0.08
CA GLN A 61 -4.39 -11.09 -0.06
C GLN A 61 -4.66 -11.56 -1.49
N GLN A 62 -5.67 -11.01 -2.16
CA GLN A 62 -6.00 -11.38 -3.55
C GLN A 62 -4.96 -10.92 -4.56
N HIS A 63 -4.38 -9.73 -4.38
CA HIS A 63 -3.46 -9.14 -5.38
C HIS A 63 -1.99 -9.38 -5.06
N LEU A 64 -1.61 -9.47 -3.79
CA LEU A 64 -0.21 -9.59 -3.35
C LEU A 64 0.11 -10.89 -2.61
N GLY A 65 -0.92 -11.67 -2.24
CA GLY A 65 -0.73 -12.90 -1.48
C GLY A 65 -0.25 -12.69 -0.03
N VAL A 66 -0.20 -11.44 0.45
CA VAL A 66 0.30 -11.10 1.78
C VAL A 66 -0.62 -10.14 2.51
N ALA A 67 -0.70 -10.27 3.83
CA ALA A 67 -1.44 -9.34 4.68
C ALA A 67 -0.74 -7.96 4.74
N PRO A 68 -1.49 -6.85 4.89
CA PRO A 68 -0.95 -5.49 5.03
C PRO A 68 0.05 -5.34 6.19
N THR A 69 -0.19 -6.04 7.30
CA THR A 69 0.71 -6.05 8.46
C THR A 69 2.05 -6.71 8.15
N ALA A 70 2.02 -7.85 7.46
CA ALA A 70 3.22 -8.57 7.03
C ALA A 70 3.98 -7.78 5.95
N TYR A 71 3.26 -7.09 5.05
CA TYR A 71 3.85 -6.15 4.10
C TYR A 71 4.62 -5.05 4.86
N ARG A 72 3.96 -4.33 5.77
CA ARG A 72 4.59 -3.27 6.58
C ARG A 72 5.82 -3.76 7.36
N ALA A 73 5.77 -4.94 7.96
CA ALA A 73 6.88 -5.50 8.73
C ALA A 73 8.16 -5.64 7.87
N ARG A 74 8.03 -6.17 6.65
CA ARG A 74 9.16 -6.35 5.71
C ARG A 74 9.82 -5.01 5.31
N PHE A 75 9.01 -3.98 5.05
CA PHE A 75 9.53 -2.66 4.70
C PHE A 75 10.14 -1.92 5.90
N ARG A 76 9.65 -2.16 7.12
CA ARG A 76 10.30 -1.61 8.32
C ARG A 76 11.68 -2.22 8.55
N THR A 77 11.84 -3.53 8.42
CA THR A 77 13.15 -4.19 8.56
C THR A 77 14.17 -3.64 7.55
N THR A 78 13.74 -3.36 6.32
CA THR A 78 14.62 -2.77 5.29
C THR A 78 15.03 -1.33 5.63
N ARG A 79 14.13 -0.51 6.21
CA ARG A 79 14.46 0.88 6.63
C ARG A 79 15.31 0.97 7.90
N ASP A 80 15.12 0.08 8.87
CA ASP A 80 15.95 0.05 10.08
C ASP A 80 17.39 -0.40 9.77
N GLY A 81 17.58 -1.32 8.82
CA GLY A 81 18.90 -1.71 8.34
C GLY A 81 19.69 -0.54 7.74
N ALA A 82 19.01 0.35 7.01
CA ALA A 82 19.62 1.54 6.40
C ALA A 82 19.91 2.68 7.41
N ARG A 83 19.34 2.65 8.62
CA ARG A 83 19.61 3.65 9.67
C ARG A 83 20.71 3.23 10.66
N THR A 84 21.19 1.99 10.58
CA THR A 84 22.13 1.42 11.57
C THR A 84 23.60 1.47 11.14
N GLU A 85 23.94 2.10 10.00
CA GLU A 85 25.32 2.54 9.74
C GLU A 85 25.65 3.78 10.58
N VAL A 86 25.83 3.56 11.89
CA VAL A 86 26.53 4.49 12.77
C VAL A 86 28.02 4.13 12.65
N PRO A 87 28.89 5.04 12.16
CA PRO A 87 30.33 4.82 12.16
C PRO A 87 30.79 4.58 13.61
N PRO A 88 31.64 3.58 13.87
CA PRO A 88 32.21 3.42 15.21
C PRO A 88 33.03 4.67 15.53
N GLU A 89 32.66 5.34 16.61
CA GLU A 89 33.44 6.42 17.21
C GLU A 89 34.86 5.90 17.44
N ARG A 90 35.81 6.34 16.61
CA ARG A 90 37.22 6.12 16.91
C ARG A 90 37.56 7.05 18.06
N GLY A 91 37.90 6.42 19.19
CA GLY A 91 38.37 7.10 20.37
C GLY A 91 39.50 8.09 20.06
N ALA A 92 39.37 9.27 20.66
CA ALA A 92 40.51 10.07 21.05
C ALA A 92 40.62 9.97 22.58
N THR A 93 41.21 8.87 23.03
CA THR A 93 42.01 8.87 24.25
C THR A 93 43.36 9.49 23.89
N ALA A 94 43.84 10.37 24.78
CA ALA A 94 45.17 11.03 24.86
C ALA A 94 45.16 12.52 24.53
#